data_AF-A0A9D8TM59-F1
#
_entry.id   AF-A0A9D8TM59-F1
#
_cell.length_a   1.000
_cell.length_b   1.000
_cell.length_c   1.000
_cell.angle_alpha   90.00
_cell.angle_beta   90.00
_cell.angle_gamma   90.00
#
_symmetry.space_group_name_H-M   'P 1'
#
loop_
_entity.id
_entity.type
_entity.pdbx_description
1 polymer ?
#
loop_
_entity_poly.entity_id
_entity_poly.type
_entity_poly.pdbx_seq_one_letter_code
_entity_poly.pdbx_strand_id
1 'polypeptide(L)'
;YCATKAALRNYGNSLRAWLKPEGIKINVILPGYVDSPMCRAMPGPKPFLMHSDKAAGIIARGLYLNLARISFPFPLNLGIWSLSFLPHCLAAPIAALFGYGRMK
;
A
#
# COMPACT_ATOMS: atom_id res chain seq x y z
N TYR A 1 -5.28 12.08 -5.21
CA TYR A 1 -4.34 11.23 -4.46
C TYR A 1 -4.01 9.92 -5.19
N CYS A 2 -4.99 9.05 -5.46
CA CYS A 2 -4.76 7.72 -6.06
C CYS A 2 -4.07 7.76 -7.43
N ALA A 3 -4.55 8.62 -8.36
CA ALA A 3 -3.95 8.77 -9.69
C ALA A 3 -2.45 9.16 -9.62
N THR A 4 -2.12 10.15 -8.80
CA THR A 4 -0.74 10.60 -8.58
C THR A 4 0.15 9.50 -8.00
N LYS A 5 -0.35 8.71 -7.03
CA LYS A 5 0.40 7.59 -6.43
C LYS A 5 0.59 6.43 -7.42
N ALA A 6 -0.40 6.18 -8.28
CA ALA A 6 -0.28 5.21 -9.38
C ALA A 6 0.75 5.65 -10.43
N ALA A 7 0.76 6.94 -10.79
CA ALA A 7 1.75 7.52 -11.69
C ALA A 7 3.17 7.40 -11.12
N LEU A 8 3.37 7.77 -9.85
CA LEU A 8 4.67 7.62 -9.16
C LEU A 8 5.16 6.17 -9.16
N ARG A 9 4.26 5.21 -8.91
CA ARG A 9 4.60 3.79 -8.95
C ARG A 9 5.16 3.38 -10.30
N ASN A 10 4.47 3.74 -11.38
CA ASN A 10 4.88 3.35 -12.72
C ASN A 10 6.16 4.09 -13.13
N TYR A 11 6.23 5.39 -12.89
CA TYR A 11 7.39 6.22 -13.18
C TYR A 11 8.66 5.74 -12.47
N GLY A 12 8.59 5.43 -11.17
CA GLY A 12 9.74 4.90 -10.43
C GLY A 12 10.24 3.55 -10.96
N ASN A 13 9.35 2.68 -11.44
CA ASN A 13 9.77 1.42 -12.08
C ASN A 13 10.47 1.67 -13.42
N SER A 14 9.97 2.62 -14.22
CA SER A 14 10.60 3.01 -15.48
C SER A 14 12.00 3.62 -15.25
N LEU A 15 12.14 4.52 -14.27
CA LEU A 15 13.43 5.11 -13.89
C LEU A 15 14.43 4.06 -13.43
N ARG A 16 13.99 3.07 -12.64
CA ARG A 16 14.87 1.98 -12.20
C ARG A 16 15.48 1.22 -13.39
N ALA A 17 14.68 0.93 -14.41
CA ALA A 17 15.16 0.23 -15.60
C ALA A 17 16.14 1.12 -16.39
N TRP A 18 15.80 2.40 -16.56
CA TRP A 18 16.60 3.36 -17.32
C TRP A 18 17.96 3.64 -16.68
N LEU A 19 18.01 3.85 -15.37
CA LEU A 19 19.23 4.25 -14.65
C LEU A 19 20.04 3.06 -14.11
N LYS A 20 19.57 1.82 -14.33
CA LYS A 20 20.31 0.60 -13.94
C LYS A 20 21.74 0.54 -14.52
N PRO A 21 21.99 0.90 -15.79
CA PRO A 21 23.35 0.89 -16.37
C PRO A 21 24.29 1.89 -15.69
N GLU A 22 23.75 2.98 -15.12
CA GLU A 22 24.50 4.01 -14.40
C GLU A 22 24.80 3.62 -12.95
N GLY A 23 24.39 2.42 -12.52
CA GLY A 23 24.57 1.95 -11.14
C GLY A 23 23.63 2.60 -10.12
N ILE A 24 22.68 3.42 -10.58
CA ILE A 24 21.72 4.12 -9.71
C ILE A 24 20.59 3.17 -9.31
N LYS A 25 20.33 3.08 -8.00
CA LYS A 25 19.29 2.24 -7.41
C LYS A 25 18.04 3.07 -7.14
N ILE A 26 16.91 2.66 -7.73
CA ILE A 26 15.60 3.28 -7.52
C ILE A 26 14.66 2.25 -6.89
N ASN A 27 14.06 2.59 -5.76
CA ASN A 27 13.13 1.72 -5.03
C ASN A 27 11.79 2.46 -4.84
N VAL A 28 10.67 1.78 -5.11
CA VAL A 28 9.33 2.36 -4.94
C VAL A 28 8.70 1.79 -3.67
N ILE A 29 8.31 2.66 -2.74
CA ILE A 29 7.73 2.28 -1.45
C ILE A 29 6.20 2.50 -1.50
N LEU A 30 5.44 1.46 -1.17
CA LEU A 30 3.98 1.45 -1.13
C LEU A 30 3.51 1.08 0.28
N PRO A 31 3.51 2.04 1.22
CA PRO A 31 3.07 1.78 2.59
C PRO A 31 1.54 1.79 2.66
N GLY A 32 0.99 0.92 3.50
CA GLY A 32 -0.37 1.00 4.00
C GLY A 32 -0.48 2.01 5.14
N TYR A 33 -1.45 1.80 6.04
CA TYR A 33 -1.64 2.68 7.18
C TYR A 33 -0.47 2.57 8.17
N VAL A 34 0.20 3.68 8.42
CA VAL A 34 1.30 3.80 9.41
C VAL A 34 0.90 4.79 10.49
N ASP A 35 1.07 4.39 11.74
CA ASP A 35 0.79 5.23 12.90
C ASP A 35 1.65 6.48 12.87
N SER A 36 1.01 7.59 12.56
CA SER A 36 1.61 8.90 12.39
C SER A 36 0.55 9.95 12.75
N PRO A 37 0.94 11.16 13.17
CA PRO A 37 -0.02 12.25 13.43
C PRO A 37 -0.99 12.46 12.25
N MET A 38 -0.48 12.41 11.02
CA MET A 38 -1.29 12.52 9.81
C MET A 38 -2.30 11.37 9.66
N CYS A 39 -1.90 10.11 9.86
CA CYS A 39 -2.81 8.97 9.74
C CYS A 39 -3.87 8.98 10.84
N ARG A 40 -3.53 9.42 12.06
CA ARG A 40 -4.49 9.56 13.17
C ARG A 40 -5.57 10.60 12.88
N ALA A 41 -5.25 11.66 12.14
CA ALA A 41 -6.20 12.68 11.70
C ALA A 41 -7.10 12.24 10.52
N MET A 42 -6.78 11.13 9.83
CA MET A 42 -7.57 10.65 8.69
C MET A 42 -8.85 9.94 9.18
N PRO A 43 -10.04 10.32 8.71
CA PRO A 43 -11.30 9.67 9.09
C PRO A 43 -11.41 8.26 8.47
N GLY A 44 -12.15 7.37 9.14
CA GLY A 44 -12.46 6.02 8.67
C GLY A 44 -11.63 4.89 9.30
N PRO A 45 -12.02 3.63 9.04
CA PRO A 45 -11.35 2.45 9.57
C PRO A 45 -9.93 2.34 8.99
N LYS A 46 -8.96 2.01 9.85
CA LYS A 46 -7.53 1.89 9.49
C LYS A 46 -7.10 0.42 9.66
N PRO A 47 -7.61 -0.48 8.81
CA PRO A 47 -7.30 -1.90 8.94
C PRO A 47 -5.78 -2.11 8.82
N PHE A 48 -5.22 -2.88 9.76
CA PHE A 48 -3.79 -3.19 9.82
C PHE A 48 -2.86 -1.97 10.00
N LEU A 49 -3.28 -0.97 10.79
CA LEU A 49 -2.40 0.13 11.21
C LEU A 49 -1.08 -0.40 11.79
N MET A 50 0.03 -0.02 11.18
CA MET A 50 1.37 -0.46 11.57
C MET A 50 2.10 0.62 12.36
N HIS A 51 2.80 0.24 13.43
CA HIS A 51 3.68 1.16 14.17
C HIS A 51 4.78 1.72 13.25
N SER A 52 5.09 3.01 13.42
CA SER A 52 6.09 3.73 12.62
C SER A 52 7.46 3.04 12.60
N ASP A 53 7.94 2.58 13.75
CA ASP A 53 9.25 1.91 13.86
C ASP A 53 9.30 0.62 13.03
N LYS A 54 8.22 -0.16 13.04
CA LYS A 54 8.12 -1.39 12.25
C LYS A 54 8.10 -1.09 10.76
N ALA A 55 7.35 -0.07 10.34
CA ALA A 55 7.31 0.39 8.95
C ALA A 55 8.71 0.85 8.48
N ALA A 56 9.41 1.64 9.31
CA ALA A 56 10.76 2.10 9.03
C ALA A 56 11.75 0.92 8.89
N GLY A 57 11.66 -0.09 9.77
CA GLY A 57 12.49 -1.30 9.69
C GLY A 57 12.27 -2.09 8.38
N ILE A 58 11.02 -2.22 7.93
CA ILE A 58 10.70 -2.88 6.65
C ILE A 58 11.29 -2.09 5.47
N ILE A 59 11.15 -0.76 5.49
CA ILE A 59 11.71 0.11 4.45
C ILE A 59 13.23 -0.01 4.42
N ALA A 60 13.90 0.16 5.56
CA ALA A 60 15.35 0.09 5.66
C ALA A 60 15.89 -1.25 5.14
N ARG A 61 15.27 -2.36 5.53
CA ARG A 61 15.62 -3.69 5.03
C ARG A 61 15.41 -3.81 3.52
N GLY A 62 14.29 -3.32 3.00
CA GLY A 62 13.99 -3.38 1.56
C GLY A 62 14.95 -2.53 0.72
N LEU A 63 15.37 -1.37 1.24
CA LEU A 63 16.37 -0.51 0.62
C LEU A 63 17.75 -1.20 0.61
N TYR A 64 18.16 -1.80 1.73
CA TYR A 64 19.41 -2.55 1.83
C TYR A 64 19.47 -3.69 0.79
N LEU A 65 18.37 -4.43 0.62
CA LEU A 65 18.24 -5.50 -0.37
C LEU A 65 17.99 -5.00 -1.80
N ASN A 66 17.90 -3.69 -2.01
CA ASN A 66 17.60 -3.05 -3.29
C ASN A 66 16.34 -3.62 -3.98
N LEU A 67 15.27 -3.86 -3.21
CA LEU A 67 14.01 -4.37 -3.74
C LEU A 67 13.36 -3.32 -4.64
N ALA A 68 13.01 -3.68 -5.87
CA ALA A 68 12.35 -2.75 -6.81
C ALA A 68 11.07 -2.12 -6.21
N ARG A 69 10.34 -2.91 -5.40
CA ARG A 69 9.12 -2.48 -4.70
C ARG A 69 9.16 -2.95 -3.25
N ILE A 70 8.79 -2.06 -2.33
CA ILE A 70 8.69 -2.32 -0.89
C ILE A 70 7.26 -2.01 -0.47
N SER A 71 6.45 -3.04 -0.18
CA SER A 71 5.04 -2.89 0.18
C SER A 71 4.70 -3.60 1.50
N PHE A 72 3.85 -2.97 2.32
CA PHE A 72 3.38 -3.50 3.61
C PHE A 72 2.14 -2.71 4.06
N PRO A 73 1.19 -3.26 4.83
CA PRO A 73 1.04 -4.65 5.30
C PRO A 73 0.35 -5.56 4.26
N PHE A 74 0.94 -6.74 4.04
CA PHE A 74 0.57 -7.67 2.97
C PHE A 74 -0.83 -8.36 3.06
N PRO A 75 -1.50 -8.55 4.22
CA PRO A 75 -2.75 -9.33 4.22
C PRO A 75 -3.92 -8.66 3.48
N LEU A 76 -3.94 -7.32 3.37
CA LEU A 76 -5.02 -6.62 2.65
C LEU A 76 -4.92 -6.79 1.13
N ASN A 77 -3.72 -6.91 0.59
CA ASN A 77 -3.53 -7.12 -0.84
C ASN A 77 -3.95 -8.55 -1.25
N LEU A 78 -3.74 -9.53 -0.37
CA LEU A 78 -4.27 -10.90 -0.54
C LEU A 78 -5.79 -10.96 -0.31
N GLY A 79 -6.32 -10.26 0.68
CA GLY A 79 -7.76 -10.23 0.97
C GLY A 79 -8.60 -9.55 -0.10
N ILE A 80 -8.10 -8.46 -0.70
CA ILE A 80 -8.76 -7.80 -1.85
C ILE A 80 -8.58 -8.65 -3.12
N TRP A 81 -7.42 -9.32 -3.29
CA TRP A 81 -7.20 -10.23 -4.41
C TRP A 81 -8.10 -11.49 -4.34
N SER A 82 -8.39 -12.01 -3.14
CA SER A 82 -9.36 -13.10 -2.95
C SER A 82 -10.82 -12.64 -3.11
N LEU A 83 -11.16 -11.41 -2.70
CA LEU A 83 -12.47 -10.81 -2.97
C LEU A 83 -12.67 -10.44 -4.45
N SER A 84 -11.60 -10.26 -5.24
CA SER A 84 -11.69 -9.94 -6.67
C SER A 84 -12.02 -11.16 -7.55
N PHE A 85 -11.95 -12.37 -6.99
CA PHE A 85 -12.51 -13.58 -7.60
C PHE A 85 -14.00 -13.78 -7.26
N LEU A 86 -14.53 -12.98 -6.34
CA LEU A 86 -15.89 -13.13 -5.85
C LEU A 86 -16.82 -12.25 -6.71
N PRO A 87 -17.88 -12.81 -7.33
CA PRO A 87 -18.83 -12.03 -8.13
C PRO A 87 -19.43 -10.88 -7.29
N HIS A 88 -19.65 -9.74 -7.96
CA HIS A 88 -20.05 -8.45 -7.38
C HIS A 88 -21.28 -8.50 -6.43
N CYS A 89 -22.05 -9.58 -6.51
CA CYS A 89 -23.22 -9.88 -5.69
C CYS A 89 -22.88 -10.21 -4.22
N LEU A 90 -21.68 -10.72 -3.94
CA LEU A 90 -21.24 -11.13 -2.59
C LEU A 90 -20.39 -10.06 -1.88
N ALA A 91 -19.77 -9.14 -2.63
CA ALA A 91 -18.97 -8.06 -2.06
C ALA A 91 -19.81 -7.00 -1.32
N ALA A 92 -21.04 -6.75 -1.80
CA ALA A 92 -21.95 -5.76 -1.21
C ALA A 92 -22.37 -6.07 0.25
N PRO A 93 -22.82 -7.30 0.62
CA PRO A 93 -23.16 -7.61 2.01
C PRO A 93 -21.94 -7.65 2.95
N ILE A 94 -20.75 -8.02 2.44
CA ILE A 94 -19.51 -8.04 3.25
C ILE A 94 -19.04 -6.60 3.55
N ALA A 95 -19.13 -5.68 2.58
CA ALA A 95 -18.83 -4.27 2.80
C ALA A 95 -19.79 -3.62 3.82
N ALA A 96 -21.07 -4.02 3.82
CA ALA A 96 -22.04 -3.59 4.81
C ALA A 96 -21.70 -4.09 6.23
N LEU A 97 -21.16 -5.31 6.36
CA LEU A 97 -20.74 -5.89 7.64
C LEU A 97 -19.53 -5.15 8.27
N PHE A 98 -18.63 -4.63 7.43
CA PHE A 98 -17.49 -3.81 7.86
C PHE A 98 -17.84 -2.32 8.07
N GLY A 99 -19.12 -1.95 8.06
CA GLY A 99 -19.58 -0.60 8.41
C GLY A 99 -19.45 0.43 7.29
N TYR A 100 -19.20 0.02 6.04
CA TYR A 100 -19.16 0.93 4.88
C TYR A 100 -20.56 1.37 4.38
N GLY A 101 -21.64 0.92 5.04
CA GLY A 101 -23.03 1.15 4.62
C GLY A 101 -23.81 2.26 5.33
N ARG A 102 -23.19 3.05 6.23
CA ARG A 102 -23.87 4.16 6.90
C ARG A 102 -23.00 5.41 6.95
N MET A 103 -22.99 6.15 5.86
CA MET A 103 -22.72 7.59 5.91
C MET A 103 -24.07 8.29 5.79
N LYS A 104 -24.49 8.95 6.87
CA LYS A 104 -25.41 10.08 6.82
C LYS A 104 -24.66 11.29 6.28
#